data_AF-A0A4S2G9U7-F1
#
_entry.id   AF-A0A4S2G9U7-F1
#
_cell.length_a   1.000
_cell.length_b   1.000
_cell.length_c   1.000
_cell.angle_alpha   90.00
_cell.angle_beta   90.00
_cell.angle_gamma   90.00
#
_symmetry.space_group_name_H-M   'P 1'
#
loop_
_entity.id
_entity.type
_entity.pdbx_description
1 polymer ?
#
loop_
_entity_poly.entity_id
_entity_poly.type
_entity_poly.pdbx_seq_one_letter_code
_entity_poly.pdbx_strand_id
1 'polypeptide(L)'
;METNDNYTLTDVKKAISVLENHHTTRDYQALEEILPLVLVILKSKLTEEEPPAGAMKFYAPIWVDVLLERLSTQKHPLSDEEYQIFRSDVEKLSISDYKVADNDLMGYKPVYISIEGISEVVLALKHYFKLL
;
A
#
# COMPACT_ATOMS: atom_id res chain seq x y z
N MET A 1 2.61 22.32 -10.93
CA MET A 1 2.44 21.40 -12.06
C MET A 1 2.00 20.07 -11.49
N GLU A 2 0.78 19.66 -11.86
CA GLU A 2 0.21 18.36 -11.55
C GLU A 2 1.09 17.26 -12.15
N THR A 3 1.52 16.30 -11.33
CA THR A 3 1.91 14.99 -11.83
C THR A 3 0.65 14.15 -11.76
N ASN A 4 -0.11 14.15 -12.86
CA ASN A 4 -1.06 13.07 -13.11
C ASN A 4 -0.19 11.82 -13.34
N ASP A 5 0.03 11.04 -12.29
CA ASP A 5 0.67 9.73 -12.35
C ASP A 5 -0.31 8.75 -13.02
N ASN A 6 -0.61 9.00 -14.30
CA ASN A 6 -1.52 8.20 -15.10
C ASN A 6 -0.75 6.98 -15.60
N TYR A 7 -0.61 5.99 -14.72
CA TYR A 7 -0.12 4.67 -15.09
C TYR A 7 -0.98 4.08 -16.19
N THR A 8 -0.34 3.56 -17.23
CA THR A 8 -1.00 2.98 -18.38
C THR A 8 -1.41 1.53 -18.10
N LEU A 9 -2.35 1.01 -18.89
CA LEU A 9 -2.68 -0.42 -18.88
C LEU A 9 -1.44 -1.30 -19.11
N THR A 10 -0.45 -0.79 -19.85
CA THR A 10 0.83 -1.46 -20.08
C THR A 10 1.65 -1.56 -18.79
N ASP A 11 1.67 -0.50 -17.98
CA ASP A 11 2.39 -0.49 -16.71
C ASP A 11 1.77 -1.48 -15.72
N VAL A 12 0.43 -1.54 -15.66
CA VAL A 12 -0.31 -2.52 -14.85
C VAL A 12 0.00 -3.95 -15.32
N LYS A 13 -0.01 -4.20 -16.63
CA LYS A 13 0.35 -5.51 -17.19
C LYS A 13 1.80 -5.90 -16.91
N LYS A 14 2.73 -4.94 -16.95
CA LYS A 14 4.13 -5.15 -16.56
C LYS A 14 4.21 -5.56 -15.09
N ALA A 15 3.51 -4.85 -14.20
CA ALA A 15 3.49 -5.18 -12.77
C ALA A 15 2.94 -6.58 -12.50
N ILE A 16 1.80 -6.95 -13.11
CA ILE A 16 1.23 -8.30 -13.00
C ILE A 16 2.25 -9.36 -13.46
N SER A 17 2.86 -9.16 -14.63
CA SER A 17 3.86 -10.09 -15.16
C SER A 17 5.08 -10.22 -14.24
N VAL A 18 5.54 -9.14 -13.62
CA VAL A 18 6.66 -9.18 -12.67
C VAL A 18 6.26 -9.96 -11.42
N LEU A 19 5.06 -9.72 -10.87
CA LEU A 19 4.55 -10.42 -9.69
C LEU A 19 4.37 -11.92 -9.94
N GLU A 20 3.71 -12.30 -11.04
CA GLU A 20 3.46 -13.71 -11.39
C GLU A 20 4.76 -14.51 -11.57
N ASN A 21 5.78 -13.87 -12.13
CA ASN A 21 7.06 -14.52 -12.39
C ASN A 21 8.06 -14.43 -11.24
N HIS A 22 7.84 -13.56 -10.24
CA HIS A 22 8.82 -13.34 -9.18
C HIS A 22 9.12 -14.60 -8.37
N HIS A 23 8.13 -15.46 -8.13
CA HIS A 23 8.35 -16.75 -7.44
C HIS A 23 9.37 -17.65 -8.17
N THR A 24 9.48 -17.49 -9.49
CA THR A 24 10.36 -18.26 -10.38
C THR A 24 11.69 -17.54 -10.60
N THR A 25 11.67 -16.24 -10.89
CA THR A 25 12.86 -15.47 -11.27
C THR A 25 13.62 -14.90 -10.08
N ARG A 26 12.92 -14.66 -8.95
CA ARG A 26 13.42 -13.92 -7.78
C ARG A 26 14.07 -12.59 -8.17
N ASP A 27 13.54 -11.94 -9.21
CA ASP A 27 14.05 -10.66 -9.68
C ASP A 27 13.55 -9.54 -8.75
N TYR A 28 14.36 -9.23 -7.74
CA TYR A 28 14.07 -8.19 -6.76
C TYR A 28 14.19 -6.78 -7.33
N GLN A 29 14.99 -6.59 -8.38
CA GLN A 29 15.13 -5.28 -9.02
C GLN A 29 13.86 -4.94 -9.81
N ALA A 30 13.31 -5.91 -10.54
CA ALA A 30 12.01 -5.73 -11.20
C ALA A 30 10.86 -5.47 -10.21
N LEU A 31 10.91 -6.06 -9.01
CA LEU A 31 9.95 -5.75 -7.95
C LEU A 31 10.09 -4.32 -7.44
N GLU A 32 11.32 -3.87 -7.15
CA GLU A 32 11.57 -2.47 -6.75
C GLU A 32 11.09 -1.48 -7.83
N GLU A 33 11.21 -1.82 -9.12
CA GLU A 33 10.72 -0.99 -10.24
C GLU A 33 9.19 -0.82 -10.27
N ILE A 34 8.42 -1.86 -9.94
CA ILE A 34 6.95 -1.81 -10.00
C ILE A 34 6.32 -1.34 -8.68
N LEU A 35 7.10 -1.28 -7.61
CA LEU A 35 6.63 -0.97 -6.27
C LEU A 35 5.90 0.38 -6.17
N PRO A 36 6.37 1.49 -6.78
CA PRO A 36 5.62 2.75 -6.78
C PRO A 36 4.20 2.60 -7.38
N LEU A 37 4.07 1.88 -8.49
CA LEU A 37 2.79 1.61 -9.15
C LEU A 37 1.87 0.77 -8.25
N VAL A 38 2.40 -0.30 -7.64
CA VAL A 38 1.63 -1.14 -6.73
C VAL A 38 1.10 -0.31 -5.55
N LEU A 39 1.93 0.54 -4.96
CA LEU A 39 1.55 1.41 -3.84
C LEU A 39 0.52 2.47 -4.26
N VAL A 40 0.58 2.99 -5.49
CA VAL A 40 -0.45 3.90 -6.03
C VAL A 40 -1.79 3.20 -6.17
N ILE A 41 -1.82 1.99 -6.74
CA ILE A 41 -3.06 1.21 -6.87
C ILE A 41 -3.64 0.89 -5.48
N LEU A 42 -2.80 0.56 -4.52
CA LEU A 42 -3.25 0.27 -3.15
C LEU A 42 -3.80 1.53 -2.46
N LYS A 43 -3.14 2.68 -2.63
CA LYS A 43 -3.65 3.97 -2.13
C LYS A 43 -5.00 4.30 -2.74
N SER A 44 -5.17 4.15 -4.05
CA SER A 44 -6.42 4.49 -4.73
C SER A 44 -7.59 3.67 -4.19
N LYS A 45 -7.39 2.36 -4.01
CA LYS A 45 -8.39 1.45 -3.39
C LYS A 45 -8.84 1.94 -2.00
N LEU A 46 -7.91 2.45 -1.17
CA LEU A 46 -8.24 2.94 0.17
C LEU A 46 -9.04 4.25 0.18
N THR A 47 -8.88 5.08 -0.86
CA THR A 47 -9.47 6.42 -0.96
C THR A 47 -10.80 6.48 -1.71
N GLU A 48 -11.26 5.38 -2.31
CA GLU A 48 -12.54 5.35 -3.03
C GLU A 48 -13.71 5.72 -2.10
N GLU A 49 -14.49 6.73 -2.49
CA GLU A 49 -15.68 7.19 -1.76
C GLU A 49 -16.89 6.25 -1.95
N GLU A 50 -16.95 5.59 -3.11
CA GLU A 50 -17.91 4.53 -3.40
C GLU A 50 -17.23 3.16 -3.19
N PRO A 51 -17.74 2.30 -2.29
CA PRO A 51 -17.10 1.04 -1.99
C PRO A 51 -17.16 0.09 -3.20
N PRO A 52 -16.05 -0.57 -3.56
CA PRO A 52 -16.09 -1.65 -4.54
C PRO A 52 -17.05 -2.76 -4.06
N ALA A 53 -17.65 -3.49 -4.99
CA ALA A 53 -18.60 -4.55 -4.66
C ALA A 53 -17.96 -5.57 -3.69
N GLY A 54 -18.50 -5.66 -2.47
CA GLY A 54 -17.97 -6.54 -1.40
C GLY A 54 -16.91 -5.92 -0.49
N ALA A 55 -16.52 -4.66 -0.69
CA ALA A 55 -15.66 -3.94 0.23
C ALA A 55 -16.40 -3.61 1.54
N MET A 56 -15.71 -3.78 2.66
CA MET A 56 -16.22 -3.41 3.98
C MET A 56 -15.49 -2.16 4.47
N LYS A 57 -16.13 -1.43 5.37
CA LYS A 57 -15.52 -0.27 6.01
C LYS A 57 -14.63 -0.74 7.15
N PHE A 58 -13.33 -0.45 7.06
CA PHE A 58 -12.35 -0.73 8.09
C PHE A 58 -11.72 0.56 8.62
N TYR A 59 -11.21 0.52 9.85
CA TYR A 59 -10.33 1.53 10.41
C TYR A 59 -8.89 1.10 10.17
N ALA A 60 -8.17 1.84 9.33
CA ALA A 60 -6.72 1.68 9.17
C ALA A 60 -5.96 2.64 10.09
N PRO A 61 -4.79 2.27 10.63
CA PRO A 61 -3.94 3.22 11.34
C PRO A 61 -3.61 4.42 10.45
N ILE A 62 -3.74 5.65 10.96
CA ILE A 62 -3.55 6.88 10.15
C ILE A 62 -2.19 6.91 9.45
N TRP A 63 -1.14 6.41 10.10
CA TRP A 63 0.20 6.39 9.55
C TRP A 63 0.32 5.54 8.28
N VAL A 64 -0.54 4.53 8.09
CA VAL A 64 -0.54 3.69 6.88
C VAL A 64 -0.91 4.53 5.65
N ASP A 65 -1.93 5.36 5.76
CA ASP A 65 -2.37 6.25 4.66
C ASP A 65 -1.27 7.27 4.33
N VAL A 66 -0.66 7.87 5.36
CA VAL A 66 0.48 8.79 5.22
C VAL A 66 1.65 8.10 4.52
N LEU A 67 1.99 6.89 4.94
CA LEU A 67 3.09 6.13 4.35
C LEU A 67 2.79 5.78 2.89
N LEU A 68 1.60 5.26 2.59
CA LEU A 68 1.21 4.93 1.22
C LEU A 68 1.24 6.16 0.32
N GLU A 69 0.81 7.33 0.81
CA GLU A 69 0.95 8.60 0.10
C GLU A 69 2.40 9.00 -0.18
N ARG A 70 3.25 8.91 0.84
CA ARG A 70 4.68 9.25 0.73
C ARG A 70 5.42 8.29 -0.21
N LEU A 71 5.04 7.02 -0.25
CA LEU A 71 5.69 6.01 -1.10
C LEU A 71 5.13 5.97 -2.53
N SER A 72 3.87 6.37 -2.73
CA SER A 72 3.25 6.48 -4.06
C SER A 72 3.70 7.71 -4.85
N THR A 73 4.40 8.66 -4.21
CA THR A 73 4.85 9.89 -4.85
C THR A 73 6.32 10.16 -4.56
N GLN A 74 7.06 10.73 -5.52
CA GLN A 74 8.45 11.13 -5.29
C GLN A 74 8.61 12.52 -4.64
N LYS A 75 7.49 13.16 -4.27
CA LYS A 75 7.48 14.57 -3.82
C LYS A 75 8.11 14.75 -2.45
N HIS A 76 7.96 13.75 -1.59
CA HIS A 76 8.45 13.78 -0.22
C HIS A 76 9.09 12.42 0.11
N PRO A 77 10.34 12.17 -0.30
CA PRO A 77 11.02 10.93 0.07
C PRO A 77 11.19 10.85 1.58
N LEU A 78 11.19 9.64 2.14
CA LEU A 78 11.45 9.43 3.56
C LEU A 78 12.91 9.79 3.87
N SER A 79 13.14 10.54 4.94
CA SER A 79 14.49 10.65 5.53
C SER A 79 14.93 9.32 6.13
N ASP A 80 16.23 9.16 6.42
CA ASP A 80 16.74 7.93 7.04
C ASP A 80 16.06 7.63 8.39
N GLU A 81 15.79 8.67 9.19
CA GLU A 81 15.10 8.54 10.48
C GLU A 81 13.64 8.12 10.28
N GLU A 82 12.90 8.80 9.40
CA GLU A 82 11.52 8.43 9.05
C GLU A 82 11.45 7.00 8.51
N TYR A 83 12.42 6.60 7.68
CA TYR A 83 12.50 5.25 7.14
C TYR A 83 12.61 4.21 8.26
N GLN A 84 13.48 4.43 9.26
CA GLN A 84 13.61 3.48 10.37
C GLN A 84 12.35 3.43 11.26
N ILE A 85 11.70 4.58 11.47
CA ILE A 85 10.43 4.64 12.22
C ILE A 85 9.35 3.84 11.50
N PHE A 86 9.08 4.14 10.23
CA PHE A 86 8.09 3.42 9.44
C PHE A 86 8.42 1.94 9.29
N ARG A 87 9.71 1.58 9.15
CA ARG A 87 10.14 0.18 9.12
C ARG A 87 9.72 -0.57 10.39
N SER A 88 9.94 0.04 11.56
CA SER A 88 9.55 -0.53 12.87
C SER A 88 8.04 -0.67 13.03
N ASP A 89 7.28 0.29 12.51
CA ASP A 89 5.81 0.24 12.53
C ASP A 89 5.26 -0.83 11.57
N VAL A 90 5.82 -0.92 10.35
CA VAL A 90 5.44 -1.93 9.35
C VAL A 90 5.82 -3.34 9.78
N GLU A 91 6.92 -3.52 10.52
CA GLU A 91 7.30 -4.82 11.07
C GLU A 91 6.19 -5.41 11.96
N LYS A 92 5.53 -4.55 12.75
CA LYS A 92 4.44 -4.92 13.66
C LYS A 92 3.07 -4.95 12.98
N LEU A 93 2.92 -4.29 11.84
CA LEU A 93 1.66 -4.20 11.12
C LEU A 93 1.14 -5.59 10.71
N SER A 94 -0.14 -5.79 10.96
CA SER A 94 -0.88 -7.02 10.69
C SER A 94 -2.29 -6.70 10.17
N ILE A 95 -2.95 -7.71 9.62
CA ILE A 95 -4.35 -7.58 9.18
C ILE A 95 -5.27 -7.23 10.38
N SER A 96 -4.96 -7.71 11.58
CA SER A 96 -5.75 -7.44 12.79
C SER A 96 -5.69 -5.99 13.28
N ASP A 97 -4.73 -5.19 12.80
CA ASP A 97 -4.70 -3.76 13.08
C ASP A 97 -5.81 -3.01 12.33
N TYR A 98 -6.37 -3.61 11.28
CA TYR A 98 -7.53 -3.10 10.57
C TYR A 98 -8.81 -3.60 11.26
N LYS A 99 -9.53 -2.69 11.90
CA LYS A 99 -10.74 -3.01 12.67
C LYS A 99 -11.98 -2.73 11.85
N VAL A 100 -13.03 -3.54 11.99
CA VAL A 100 -14.33 -3.23 11.37
C VAL A 100 -14.83 -1.90 11.93
N ALA A 101 -15.29 -1.02 11.03
CA ALA A 101 -15.65 0.33 11.40
C ALA A 101 -17.08 0.44 11.93
N ASP A 102 -17.27 0.07 13.20
CA ASP A 102 -18.57 0.12 13.88
C ASP A 102 -18.82 1.43 14.64
N ASN A 103 -17.77 2.17 15.06
CA ASN A 103 -17.82 3.47 15.76
C ASN A 103 -16.49 4.25 15.60
N ASP A 104 -16.52 5.58 15.74
CA ASP A 104 -15.32 6.43 15.60
C ASP A 104 -14.17 6.05 16.57
N LEU A 105 -12.99 5.83 16.00
CA LEU A 105 -11.76 5.42 16.68
C LEU A 105 -10.66 6.48 16.48
N MET A 106 -10.26 7.16 17.56
CA MET A 106 -9.13 8.09 17.51
C MET A 106 -7.85 7.39 17.07
N GLY A 107 -7.09 8.02 16.16
CA GLY A 107 -5.84 7.48 15.61
C GLY A 107 -6.04 6.56 14.39
N TYR A 108 -7.29 6.36 13.95
CA TYR A 108 -7.63 5.56 12.78
C TYR A 108 -8.47 6.34 11.77
N LYS A 109 -8.33 5.99 10.49
CA LYS A 109 -9.11 6.57 9.40
C LYS A 109 -10.00 5.49 8.78
N PRO A 110 -11.28 5.78 8.50
CA PRO A 110 -12.13 4.84 7.78
C PRO A 110 -11.64 4.67 6.34
N VAL A 111 -11.54 3.44 5.89
CA VAL A 111 -11.14 3.04 4.54
C VAL A 111 -12.08 1.95 4.04
N TYR A 112 -12.42 1.98 2.76
CA TYR A 112 -13.22 0.92 2.13
C TYR A 112 -12.27 -0.05 1.47
N ILE A 113 -12.20 -1.27 1.99
CA ILE A 113 -11.25 -2.27 1.51
C ILE A 113 -11.76 -3.68 1.81
N SER A 114 -11.33 -4.67 1.03
CA SER A 114 -11.56 -6.08 1.34
C SER A 114 -10.48 -6.62 2.28
N ILE A 115 -10.75 -7.75 2.95
CA ILE A 115 -9.72 -8.43 3.78
C ILE A 115 -8.50 -8.82 2.92
N GLU A 116 -8.73 -9.20 1.66
CA GLU A 116 -7.68 -9.46 0.69
C GLU A 116 -6.86 -8.19 0.40
N GLY A 117 -7.52 -7.06 0.15
CA GLY A 117 -6.84 -5.77 -0.03
C GLY A 117 -6.01 -5.35 1.20
N ILE A 118 -6.49 -5.60 2.41
CA ILE A 118 -5.70 -5.35 3.63
C ILE A 118 -4.43 -6.21 3.62
N SER A 119 -4.56 -7.49 3.25
CA SER A 119 -3.43 -8.41 3.15
C SER A 119 -2.41 -7.94 2.10
N GLU A 120 -2.88 -7.48 0.94
CA GLU A 120 -2.04 -6.89 -0.12
C GLU A 120 -1.28 -5.66 0.40
N VAL A 121 -1.94 -4.74 1.12
CA VAL A 121 -1.29 -3.55 1.70
C VAL A 121 -0.19 -3.95 2.67
N VAL A 122 -0.49 -4.85 3.62
CA VAL A 122 0.50 -5.29 4.62
C VAL A 122 1.70 -5.95 3.93
N LEU A 123 1.46 -6.82 2.95
CA LEU A 123 2.53 -7.50 2.21
C LEU A 123 3.39 -6.53 1.40
N ALA A 124 2.77 -5.59 0.68
CA ALA A 124 3.49 -4.60 -0.12
C ALA A 124 4.39 -3.70 0.75
N LEU A 125 3.88 -3.25 1.89
CA LEU A 125 4.67 -2.46 2.84
C LEU A 125 5.82 -3.27 3.45
N LYS A 126 5.58 -4.53 3.86
CA LYS A 126 6.64 -5.40 4.39
C LYS A 126 7.71 -5.70 3.35
N HIS A 127 7.32 -5.87 2.08
CA HIS A 127 8.26 -6.04 0.98
C HIS A 127 9.10 -4.77 0.75
N TYR A 128 8.48 -3.58 0.74
CA TYR A 128 9.18 -2.29 0.61
C TYR A 128 10.30 -2.15 1.64
N PHE A 129 10.03 -2.52 2.89
CA PHE A 129 11.01 -2.42 3.98
C PHE A 129 11.95 -3.63 4.13
N LYS A 130 11.91 -4.58 3.19
CA LYS A 130 12.74 -5.80 3.17
C LYS A 130 12.59 -6.62 4.45
N LEU A 131 11.34 -6.79 4.89
CA LEU A 131 10.95 -7.56 6.07
C LEU A 131 10.45 -8.98 5.73
N LEU A 132 10.47 -9.36 4.44
CA LEU A 132 10.08 -10.65 3.88
C LEU A 132 11.17 -11.18 2.95
#